data_AF-A0A0C5BH86-F1
#
_entry.id   AF-A0A0C5BH86-F1
#
_cell.length_a   1.000
_cell.length_b   1.000
_cell.length_c   1.000
_cell.angle_alpha   90.00
_cell.angle_beta   90.00
_cell.angle_gamma   90.00
#
_symmetry.space_group_name_H-M   'P 1'
#
loop_
_entity.id
_entity.type
_entity.pdbx_description
1 polymer ?
#
loop_
_entity_poly.entity_id
_entity_poly.type
_entity_poly.pdbx_seq_one_letter_code
_entity_poly.pdbx_strand_id
1 'polypeptide(L)'
;MAADSTRRPLVEPGPPLEASARERYARHIRLSPLGEIGQRRLRNARILILGAGGIGSPVITALAAAGVGRLGIVDADVVEVSNLARQSIHDQTSIGLPKAESAARTARHLGPGIDVRAFPVAFTSANADELSADWDVVVDGFDTFGARYLASDATTRAGIPHVWGSALGFDGQLSTFWTRAPGGGVTLRALHPQADDAPDTCASVGVLGALCAMIGSALASEVIKLVTGVGNPLFGRVLVHDALEGSWVELPLERRVPPVAMLSVTAGSVSAGELRARLAGAMPPTVVDLREDNEDRSVTVPGTVRIPMSTFDPLTLPPGPLVLYCASGIRSRAAAESAAKAAISCDSLVGGAAAWER
;
A
#
# COMPACT_ATOMS: atom_id res chain seq x y z
N MET A 1 13.62 23.49 29.33
CA MET A 1 13.46 22.30 28.48
C MET A 1 12.61 22.71 27.29
N ALA A 2 13.24 22.94 26.13
CA ALA A 2 12.48 23.20 24.92
C ALA A 2 11.62 21.96 24.62
N ALA A 3 10.34 22.15 24.36
CA ALA A 3 9.45 21.07 23.98
C ALA A 3 10.04 20.38 22.74
N ASP A 4 10.47 19.13 22.90
CA ASP A 4 11.05 18.32 21.84
C ASP A 4 9.98 18.11 20.75
N SER A 5 10.10 18.88 19.66
CA SER A 5 9.15 18.96 18.54
C SER A 5 8.91 17.63 17.82
N THR A 6 9.59 16.55 18.22
CA THR A 6 9.52 15.21 17.65
C THR A 6 8.35 14.36 18.18
N ARG A 7 7.70 14.76 19.29
CA ARG A 7 6.69 13.94 19.99
C ARG A 7 5.23 14.22 19.62
N ARG A 8 4.99 14.89 18.50
CA ARG A 8 3.61 15.21 18.11
C ARG A 8 2.91 13.95 17.59
N PRO A 9 1.78 13.53 18.19
CA PRO A 9 1.00 12.41 17.67
C PRO A 9 0.46 12.76 16.27
N LEU A 10 0.41 11.77 15.37
CA LEU A 10 -0.25 11.94 14.08
C LEU A 10 -1.78 11.92 14.18
N VAL A 11 -2.29 11.17 15.16
CA VAL A 11 -3.71 10.88 15.27
C VAL A 11 -4.28 11.52 16.53
N GLU A 12 -5.40 12.21 16.40
CA GLU A 12 -6.15 12.73 17.55
C GLU A 12 -6.88 11.58 18.26
N PRO A 13 -7.04 11.65 19.60
CA PRO A 13 -7.70 10.58 20.33
C PRO A 13 -9.16 10.46 19.90
N GLY A 14 -9.60 9.24 19.59
CA GLY A 14 -11.01 8.93 19.32
C GLY A 14 -11.89 9.06 20.56
N PRO A 15 -13.15 8.60 20.52
CA PRO A 15 -14.06 8.61 21.66
C PRO A 15 -13.51 7.91 22.91
N PRO A 16 -14.03 8.20 24.12
CA PRO A 16 -13.69 7.46 25.33
C PRO A 16 -13.85 5.94 25.17
N LEU A 17 -13.02 5.17 25.86
CA LEU A 17 -13.05 3.72 25.77
C LEU A 17 -14.22 3.14 26.59
N GLU A 18 -14.94 2.20 25.99
CA GLU A 18 -15.93 1.40 26.72
C GLU A 18 -15.24 0.50 27.76
N ALA A 19 -16.02 -0.02 28.72
CA ALA A 19 -15.49 -0.86 29.79
C ALA A 19 -14.73 -2.10 29.28
N SER A 20 -15.29 -2.80 28.29
CA SER A 20 -14.66 -3.98 27.66
C SER A 20 -13.33 -3.66 26.98
N ALA A 21 -13.24 -2.51 26.30
CA ALA A 21 -12.01 -2.03 25.69
C ALA A 21 -10.97 -1.64 26.75
N ARG A 22 -11.37 -0.98 27.84
CA ARG A 22 -10.47 -0.63 28.95
C ARG A 22 -9.90 -1.87 29.63
N GLU A 23 -10.71 -2.92 29.80
CA GLU A 23 -10.25 -4.20 30.36
C GLU A 23 -9.23 -4.86 29.43
N ARG A 24 -9.55 -4.98 28.13
CA ARG A 24 -8.65 -5.59 27.12
C ARG A 24 -7.30 -4.87 27.06
N TYR A 25 -7.31 -3.53 27.06
CA TYR A 25 -6.11 -2.71 26.91
C TYR A 25 -5.54 -2.21 28.24
N ALA A 26 -5.96 -2.76 29.38
CA ALA A 26 -5.56 -2.29 30.70
C ALA A 26 -4.02 -2.23 30.88
N ARG A 27 -3.29 -3.18 30.27
CA ARG A 27 -1.81 -3.21 30.33
C ARG A 27 -1.18 -2.07 29.52
N HIS A 28 -1.77 -1.68 28.39
CA HIS A 28 -1.31 -0.54 27.59
C HIS A 28 -1.62 0.78 28.29
N ILE A 29 -2.84 0.91 28.83
CA ILE A 29 -3.31 2.13 29.52
C ILE A 29 -2.43 2.47 30.74
N ARG A 30 -1.87 1.47 31.42
CA ARG A 30 -0.96 1.69 32.56
C ARG A 30 0.42 2.24 32.18
N LEU A 31 0.80 2.18 30.91
CA LEU A 31 2.10 2.69 30.46
C LEU A 31 2.06 4.23 30.42
N SER A 32 2.81 4.86 31.33
CA SER A 32 2.77 6.31 31.62
C SER A 32 2.95 7.25 30.40
N PRO A 33 3.73 6.96 29.34
CA PRO A 33 3.72 7.82 28.15
C PRO A 33 2.52 7.56 27.22
N LEU A 34 1.95 6.34 27.22
CA LEU A 34 0.85 5.97 26.34
C LEU A 34 -0.51 6.37 26.94
N GLY A 35 -0.82 5.85 28.13
CA GLY A 35 -2.06 6.16 28.83
C GLY A 35 -3.33 5.78 28.06
N GLU A 36 -4.48 6.19 28.59
CA GLU A 36 -5.77 6.02 27.90
C GLU A 36 -5.85 6.87 26.62
N ILE A 37 -5.24 8.06 26.61
CA ILE A 37 -5.22 8.95 25.44
C ILE A 37 -4.49 8.28 24.26
N GLY A 38 -3.32 7.68 24.49
CA GLY A 38 -2.61 6.94 23.45
C GLY A 38 -3.40 5.75 22.93
N GLN A 39 -4.06 5.00 23.82
CA GLN A 39 -4.93 3.89 23.40
C GLN A 39 -6.12 4.36 22.55
N ARG A 40 -6.70 5.53 22.86
CA ARG A 40 -7.75 6.17 22.05
C ARG A 40 -7.24 6.64 20.68
N ARG A 41 -5.97 7.04 20.58
CA ARG A 41 -5.33 7.35 19.30
C ARG A 41 -5.15 6.11 18.44
N LEU A 42 -4.66 5.01 19.04
CA LEU A 42 -4.58 3.71 18.33
C LEU A 42 -5.94 3.31 17.76
N ARG A 43 -7.00 3.39 18.58
CA ARG A 43 -8.36 3.07 18.14
C ARG A 43 -8.92 3.99 17.04
N ASN A 44 -8.38 5.19 16.89
CA ASN A 44 -8.79 6.13 15.84
C ASN A 44 -7.90 6.05 14.58
N ALA A 45 -6.78 5.34 14.66
CA ALA A 45 -5.78 5.28 13.61
C ALA A 45 -6.15 4.33 12.47
N ARG A 46 -5.66 4.65 11.28
CA ARG A 46 -5.83 3.92 10.02
C ARG A 46 -4.46 3.58 9.48
N ILE A 47 -4.15 2.29 9.40
CA ILE A 47 -2.84 1.81 8.95
C ILE A 47 -3.00 0.93 7.73
N LEU A 48 -2.27 1.26 6.67
CA LEU A 48 -2.14 0.41 5.49
C LEU A 48 -0.91 -0.46 5.61
N ILE A 49 -1.05 -1.77 5.47
CA ILE A 49 0.03 -2.74 5.48
C ILE A 49 0.16 -3.29 4.06
N LEU A 50 1.35 -3.11 3.50
CA LEU A 50 1.75 -3.61 2.19
C LEU A 50 2.50 -4.92 2.37
N GLY A 51 1.89 -6.02 1.92
CA GLY A 51 2.37 -7.38 2.11
C GLY A 51 1.86 -8.00 3.41
N ALA A 52 1.29 -9.20 3.30
CA ALA A 52 0.90 -10.08 4.40
C ALA A 52 1.92 -11.22 4.61
N GLY A 53 3.12 -11.08 4.04
CA GLY A 53 4.20 -12.07 4.11
C GLY A 53 4.92 -12.14 5.46
N GLY A 54 6.22 -12.46 5.44
CA GLY A 54 6.99 -12.74 6.66
C GLY A 54 7.07 -11.55 7.63
N ILE A 55 7.33 -10.35 7.12
CA ILE A 55 7.38 -9.11 7.91
C ILE A 55 5.98 -8.56 8.17
N GLY A 56 5.07 -8.64 7.19
CA GLY A 56 3.70 -8.16 7.34
C GLY A 56 2.89 -8.92 8.40
N SER A 57 3.08 -10.24 8.50
CA SER A 57 2.40 -11.12 9.47
C SER A 57 2.48 -10.63 10.93
N PRO A 58 3.69 -10.42 11.52
CA PRO A 58 3.83 -9.89 12.87
C PRO A 58 3.35 -8.43 13.00
N VAL A 59 3.46 -7.60 11.95
CA VAL A 59 2.91 -6.23 11.96
C VAL A 59 1.40 -6.27 12.18
N ILE A 60 0.71 -7.04 11.33
CA ILE A 60 -0.76 -7.17 11.36
C ILE A 60 -1.20 -7.73 12.71
N THR A 61 -0.51 -8.77 13.19
CA THR A 61 -0.79 -9.39 14.49
C THR A 61 -0.67 -8.38 15.63
N ALA A 62 0.45 -7.66 15.70
CA ALA A 62 0.74 -6.72 16.77
C ALA A 62 -0.22 -5.51 16.76
N LEU A 63 -0.50 -4.92 15.59
CA LEU A 63 -1.37 -3.76 15.47
C LEU A 63 -2.84 -4.12 15.73
N ALA A 64 -3.31 -5.27 15.26
CA ALA A 64 -4.66 -5.77 15.56
C ALA A 64 -4.84 -6.02 17.06
N ALA A 65 -3.87 -6.71 17.69
CA ALA A 65 -3.88 -6.97 19.13
C ALA A 65 -3.78 -5.67 19.96
N ALA A 66 -3.05 -4.67 19.46
CA ALA A 66 -2.93 -3.36 20.10
C ALA A 66 -4.21 -2.49 19.98
N GLY A 67 -5.20 -2.92 19.19
CA GLY A 67 -6.46 -2.20 19.04
C GLY A 67 -6.38 -1.01 18.09
N VAL A 68 -5.55 -1.10 17.05
CA VAL A 68 -5.57 -0.13 15.95
C VAL A 68 -6.95 -0.16 15.27
N GLY A 69 -7.55 1.01 15.12
CA GLY A 69 -8.96 1.16 14.70
C GLY A 69 -9.27 0.57 13.33
N ARG A 70 -8.41 0.88 12.34
CA ARG A 70 -8.56 0.38 10.97
C ARG A 70 -7.25 -0.16 10.42
N LEU A 71 -7.30 -1.35 9.84
CA LEU A 71 -6.20 -1.99 9.12
C LEU A 71 -6.60 -2.25 7.66
N GLY A 72 -5.82 -1.71 6.72
CA GLY A 72 -5.85 -2.11 5.31
C GLY A 72 -4.73 -3.10 5.05
N ILE A 73 -5.00 -4.23 4.41
CA ILE A 73 -4.00 -5.26 4.11
C ILE A 73 -3.97 -5.48 2.59
N VAL A 74 -2.86 -5.15 1.94
CA VAL A 74 -2.66 -5.30 0.49
C VAL A 74 -1.71 -6.46 0.23
N ASP A 75 -2.18 -7.49 -0.45
CA ASP A 75 -1.34 -8.62 -0.88
C ASP A 75 -2.03 -9.34 -2.04
N ALA A 76 -1.31 -9.61 -3.13
CA ALA A 76 -1.86 -10.25 -4.33
C ALA A 76 -1.76 -11.78 -4.31
N ASP A 77 -0.93 -12.33 -3.43
CA ASP A 77 -0.60 -13.75 -3.45
C ASP A 77 -1.67 -14.58 -2.74
N VAL A 78 -1.55 -15.90 -2.92
CA VAL A 78 -2.27 -16.91 -2.16
C VAL A 78 -1.36 -17.56 -1.12
N VAL A 79 -1.94 -18.11 -0.05
CA VAL A 79 -1.20 -18.81 0.98
C VAL A 79 -0.71 -20.16 0.46
N GLU A 80 0.59 -20.43 0.60
CA GLU A 80 1.22 -21.70 0.26
C GLU A 80 1.83 -22.39 1.49
N VAL A 81 2.02 -23.71 1.43
CA VAL A 81 2.69 -24.49 2.49
C VAL A 81 4.08 -23.94 2.81
N SER A 82 4.84 -23.54 1.79
CA SER A 82 6.18 -22.95 1.91
C SER A 82 6.20 -21.65 2.74
N ASN A 83 5.04 -20.99 2.89
CA ASN A 83 4.90 -19.73 3.59
C ASN A 83 4.81 -19.92 5.12
N LEU A 84 4.23 -21.02 5.57
CA LEU A 84 3.85 -21.25 6.97
C LEU A 84 5.03 -21.26 7.95
N ALA A 85 6.25 -21.52 7.47
CA ALA A 85 7.47 -21.47 8.28
C ALA A 85 7.85 -20.05 8.76
N ARG A 86 7.31 -18.99 8.13
CA ARG A 86 7.67 -17.60 8.43
C ARG A 86 6.51 -16.60 8.44
N GLN A 87 5.33 -16.98 7.94
CA GLN A 87 4.16 -16.10 7.80
C GLN A 87 3.10 -16.48 8.84
N SER A 88 3.36 -16.14 10.10
CA SER A 88 2.58 -16.62 11.26
C SER A 88 1.13 -16.14 11.33
N ILE A 89 0.73 -15.19 10.48
CA ILE A 89 -0.68 -14.76 10.39
C ILE A 89 -1.55 -15.78 9.65
N HIS A 90 -0.93 -16.69 8.89
CA HIS A 90 -1.56 -17.76 8.12
C HIS A 90 -1.42 -19.11 8.83
N ASP A 91 -2.35 -20.02 8.55
CA ASP A 91 -2.36 -21.37 9.11
C ASP A 91 -2.64 -22.44 8.03
N GLN A 92 -2.61 -23.71 8.43
CA GLN A 92 -2.90 -24.85 7.55
C GLN A 92 -4.28 -24.76 6.88
N THR A 93 -5.25 -24.13 7.53
CA THR A 93 -6.62 -23.98 6.99
C THR A 93 -6.73 -22.84 5.97
N SER A 94 -5.66 -22.06 5.83
CA SER A 94 -5.61 -20.89 4.95
C SER A 94 -5.00 -21.19 3.58
N ILE A 95 -4.40 -22.38 3.39
CA ILE A 95 -3.73 -22.75 2.14
C ILE A 95 -4.69 -22.60 0.96
N GLY A 96 -4.25 -21.90 -0.10
CA GLY A 96 -5.03 -21.61 -1.30
C GLY A 96 -5.94 -20.38 -1.21
N LEU A 97 -6.10 -19.77 -0.02
CA LEU A 97 -6.84 -18.51 0.12
C LEU A 97 -5.93 -17.32 -0.22
N PRO A 98 -6.49 -16.19 -0.70
CA PRO A 98 -5.74 -14.94 -0.83
C PRO A 98 -5.11 -14.54 0.51
N LYS A 99 -3.82 -14.18 0.51
CA LYS A 99 -3.10 -13.80 1.74
C LYS A 99 -3.74 -12.62 2.43
N ALA A 100 -4.14 -11.59 1.68
CA ALA A 100 -4.81 -10.42 2.24
C ALA A 100 -6.10 -10.79 3.01
N GLU A 101 -6.89 -11.72 2.48
CA GLU A 101 -8.13 -12.18 3.11
C GLU A 101 -7.87 -13.08 4.32
N SER A 102 -6.91 -14.01 4.21
CA SER A 102 -6.48 -14.86 5.33
C SER A 102 -5.97 -14.01 6.50
N ALA A 103 -5.09 -13.05 6.23
CA ALA A 103 -4.56 -12.15 7.24
C ALA A 103 -5.66 -11.27 7.85
N ALA A 104 -6.60 -10.78 7.04
CA ALA A 104 -7.72 -9.99 7.55
C ALA A 104 -8.64 -10.80 8.47
N ARG A 105 -8.87 -12.09 8.17
CA ARG A 105 -9.62 -13.00 9.05
C ARG A 105 -8.94 -13.13 10.40
N THR A 106 -7.63 -13.38 10.43
CA THR A 106 -6.85 -13.49 11.67
C THR A 106 -6.85 -12.17 12.45
N ALA A 107 -6.66 -11.03 11.78
CA ALA A 107 -6.67 -9.71 12.42
C ALA A 107 -8.00 -9.41 13.14
N ARG A 108 -9.15 -9.70 12.49
CA ARG A 108 -10.48 -9.53 13.11
C ARG A 108 -10.67 -10.45 14.31
N HIS A 109 -10.09 -11.64 14.30
CA HIS A 109 -10.13 -12.56 15.43
C HIS A 109 -9.32 -12.03 16.63
N LEU A 110 -8.14 -11.47 16.37
CA LEU A 110 -7.26 -10.90 17.40
C LEU A 110 -7.83 -9.62 18.03
N GLY A 111 -8.40 -8.74 17.22
CA GLY A 111 -8.99 -7.46 17.63
C GLY A 111 -10.48 -7.36 17.32
N PRO A 112 -11.37 -7.98 18.13
CA PRO A 112 -12.81 -7.81 17.94
C PRO A 112 -13.20 -6.33 18.00
N GLY A 113 -13.85 -5.82 16.96
CA GLY A 113 -14.31 -4.43 16.86
C GLY A 113 -13.37 -3.48 16.10
N ILE A 114 -12.27 -3.96 15.53
CA ILE A 114 -11.47 -3.18 14.56
C ILE A 114 -12.03 -3.34 13.14
N ASP A 115 -11.88 -2.30 12.31
CA ASP A 115 -12.24 -2.32 10.88
C ASP A 115 -11.07 -2.87 10.06
N VAL A 116 -11.20 -4.07 9.50
CA VAL A 116 -10.16 -4.67 8.66
C VAL A 116 -10.64 -4.78 7.22
N ARG A 117 -9.86 -4.23 6.29
CA ARG A 117 -10.08 -4.29 4.84
C ARG A 117 -8.97 -5.08 4.17
N ALA A 118 -9.35 -6.12 3.43
CA ALA A 118 -8.43 -6.88 2.59
C ALA A 118 -8.48 -6.33 1.16
N PHE A 119 -7.32 -6.15 0.56
CA PHE A 119 -7.14 -5.74 -0.83
C PHE A 119 -6.32 -6.84 -1.53
N PRO A 120 -6.98 -7.89 -2.08
CA PRO A 120 -6.32 -8.99 -2.76
C PRO A 120 -5.85 -8.57 -4.18
N VAL A 121 -5.01 -7.54 -4.25
CA VAL A 121 -4.56 -6.91 -5.49
C VAL A 121 -3.06 -6.62 -5.42
N ALA A 122 -2.40 -6.62 -6.58
CA ALA A 122 -1.03 -6.16 -6.69
C ALA A 122 -0.94 -4.66 -6.44
N PHE A 123 0.07 -4.24 -5.67
CA PHE A 123 0.40 -2.83 -5.50
C PHE A 123 1.26 -2.39 -6.69
N THR A 124 0.70 -1.56 -7.57
CA THR A 124 1.27 -1.19 -8.85
C THR A 124 1.22 0.33 -9.04
N SER A 125 1.96 0.86 -10.01
CA SER A 125 1.87 2.27 -10.37
C SER A 125 0.45 2.73 -10.72
N ALA A 126 -0.41 1.83 -11.21
CA ALA A 126 -1.79 2.17 -11.57
C ALA A 126 -2.70 2.44 -10.37
N ASN A 127 -2.41 1.85 -9.19
CA ASN A 127 -3.28 1.93 -8.02
C ASN A 127 -2.56 2.41 -6.74
N ALA A 128 -1.24 2.61 -6.77
CA ALA A 128 -0.44 2.93 -5.59
C ALA A 128 -0.90 4.22 -4.89
N ASP A 129 -1.19 5.28 -5.65
CA ASP A 129 -1.60 6.57 -5.10
C ASP A 129 -3.01 6.50 -4.50
N GLU A 130 -3.94 5.83 -5.18
CA GLU A 130 -5.31 5.61 -4.68
C GLU A 130 -5.33 4.73 -3.43
N LEU A 131 -4.62 3.58 -3.45
CA LEU A 131 -4.58 2.66 -2.32
C LEU A 131 -3.91 3.29 -1.09
N SER A 132 -2.94 4.18 -1.31
CA SER A 132 -2.22 4.87 -0.23
C SER A 132 -2.96 6.12 0.28
N ALA A 133 -4.07 6.51 -0.33
CA ALA A 133 -4.86 7.65 0.10
C ALA A 133 -5.58 7.38 1.45
N ASP A 134 -5.76 8.43 2.25
CA ASP A 134 -6.56 8.42 3.49
C ASP A 134 -6.09 7.51 4.65
N TRP A 135 -4.81 7.13 4.65
CA TRP A 135 -4.15 6.41 5.75
C TRP A 135 -3.25 7.31 6.58
N ASP A 136 -3.14 7.04 7.88
CA ASP A 136 -2.27 7.80 8.80
C ASP A 136 -0.82 7.35 8.69
N VAL A 137 -0.58 6.05 8.43
CA VAL A 137 0.74 5.44 8.25
C VAL A 137 0.63 4.30 7.25
N VAL A 138 1.64 4.17 6.39
CA VAL A 138 1.85 2.99 5.53
C VAL A 138 3.02 2.18 6.06
N VAL A 139 2.84 0.87 6.20
CA VAL A 139 3.87 -0.08 6.61
C VAL A 139 4.23 -0.96 5.42
N ASP A 140 5.51 -1.03 5.13
CA ASP A 140 6.06 -1.79 4.01
C ASP A 140 6.68 -3.10 4.50
N GLY A 141 5.98 -4.19 4.22
CA GLY A 141 6.41 -5.56 4.44
C GLY A 141 6.67 -6.31 3.14
N PHE A 142 6.84 -5.61 2.01
CA PHE A 142 7.20 -6.25 0.74
C PHE A 142 8.64 -6.75 0.75
N ASP A 143 8.90 -7.79 -0.03
CA ASP A 143 10.19 -8.47 -0.14
C ASP A 143 10.90 -8.23 -1.47
N THR A 144 10.35 -7.38 -2.34
CA THR A 144 10.97 -6.96 -3.61
C THR A 144 11.35 -5.48 -3.59
N PHE A 145 12.49 -5.16 -4.20
CA PHE A 145 12.96 -3.77 -4.28
C PHE A 145 11.96 -2.87 -5.02
N GLY A 146 11.49 -3.28 -6.20
CA GLY A 146 10.55 -2.48 -7.00
C GLY A 146 9.29 -2.06 -6.23
N ALA A 147 8.69 -2.98 -5.48
CA ALA A 147 7.50 -2.69 -4.69
C ALA A 147 7.78 -1.72 -3.52
N ARG A 148 8.96 -1.85 -2.88
CA ARG A 148 9.41 -0.93 -1.80
C ARG A 148 9.63 0.49 -2.30
N TYR A 149 10.25 0.65 -3.46
CA TYR A 149 10.42 1.98 -4.08
C TYR A 149 9.08 2.58 -4.48
N LEU A 150 8.19 1.79 -5.08
CA LEU A 150 6.85 2.25 -5.42
C LEU A 150 6.07 2.71 -4.18
N ALA A 151 6.13 1.94 -3.09
CA ALA A 151 5.52 2.30 -1.80
C ALA A 151 6.11 3.60 -1.23
N SER A 152 7.44 3.74 -1.26
CA SER A 152 8.09 4.95 -0.78
C SER A 152 7.77 6.17 -1.62
N ASP A 153 7.69 6.02 -2.94
CA ASP A 153 7.36 7.11 -3.85
C ASP A 153 5.89 7.54 -3.70
N ALA A 154 4.96 6.59 -3.55
CA ALA A 154 3.54 6.87 -3.31
C ALA A 154 3.32 7.60 -1.97
N THR A 155 3.97 7.14 -0.91
CA THR A 155 3.88 7.79 0.41
C THR A 155 4.58 9.15 0.43
N THR A 156 5.67 9.31 -0.33
CA THR A 156 6.33 10.60 -0.53
C THR A 156 5.39 11.60 -1.22
N ARG A 157 4.69 11.20 -2.30
CA ARG A 157 3.71 12.04 -2.99
C ARG A 157 2.51 12.39 -2.10
N ALA A 158 1.99 11.41 -1.37
CA ALA A 158 0.86 11.61 -0.45
C ALA A 158 1.23 12.42 0.81
N GLY A 159 2.52 12.54 1.12
CA GLY A 159 2.99 13.24 2.32
C GLY A 159 2.68 12.49 3.62
N ILE A 160 2.54 11.16 3.56
CA ILE A 160 2.25 10.29 4.70
C ILE A 160 3.50 9.52 5.14
N PRO A 161 3.62 9.16 6.43
CA PRO A 161 4.74 8.35 6.92
C PRO A 161 4.77 6.95 6.32
N HIS A 162 5.98 6.51 6.00
CA HIS A 162 6.32 5.18 5.49
C HIS A 162 7.24 4.49 6.48
N VAL A 163 6.72 3.46 7.15
CA VAL A 163 7.47 2.58 8.05
C VAL A 163 7.99 1.42 7.22
N TRP A 164 9.30 1.37 7.03
CA TRP A 164 9.95 0.44 6.11
C TRP A 164 10.79 -0.57 6.86
N GLY A 165 10.72 -1.83 6.44
CA GLY A 165 11.60 -2.89 6.91
C GLY A 165 12.06 -3.84 5.81
N SER A 166 13.21 -4.46 6.04
CA SER A 166 13.78 -5.49 5.18
C SER A 166 14.37 -6.62 6.03
N ALA A 167 14.33 -7.85 5.50
CA ALA A 167 15.00 -9.00 6.06
C ALA A 167 15.53 -9.88 4.93
N LEU A 168 16.79 -10.30 5.00
CA LEU A 168 17.41 -11.22 4.04
C LEU A 168 18.42 -12.09 4.78
N GLY A 169 18.37 -13.41 4.63
CA GLY A 169 19.20 -14.31 5.42
C GLY A 169 19.01 -14.12 6.92
N PHE A 170 20.03 -13.55 7.57
CA PHE A 170 20.07 -13.22 9.01
C PHE A 170 20.11 -11.71 9.30
N ASP A 171 20.10 -10.87 8.26
CA ASP A 171 20.23 -9.42 8.37
C ASP A 171 18.86 -8.73 8.23
N GLY A 172 18.55 -7.88 9.21
CA GLY A 172 17.33 -7.08 9.24
C GLY A 172 17.65 -5.58 9.22
N GLN A 173 16.78 -4.79 8.59
CA GLN A 173 16.87 -3.33 8.61
C GLN A 173 15.49 -2.72 8.80
N LEU A 174 15.41 -1.59 9.48
CA LEU A 174 14.22 -0.76 9.48
C LEU A 174 14.53 0.73 9.65
N SER A 175 13.61 1.55 9.15
CA SER A 175 13.62 2.99 9.35
C SER A 175 12.20 3.55 9.22
N THR A 176 12.04 4.85 9.49
CA THR A 176 10.80 5.57 9.27
C THR A 176 11.07 6.78 8.40
N PHE A 177 10.32 6.87 7.31
CA PHE A 177 10.43 7.90 6.30
C PHE A 177 9.19 8.78 6.31
N TRP A 178 9.37 10.09 6.22
CA TRP A 178 8.27 11.04 6.09
C TRP A 178 8.80 12.37 5.56
N THR A 179 8.18 12.89 4.50
CA THR A 179 8.57 14.17 3.88
C THR A 179 8.37 15.37 4.80
N ARG A 180 7.45 15.26 5.75
CA ARG A 180 7.11 16.29 6.74
C ARG A 180 7.60 15.95 8.14
N ALA A 181 8.55 15.03 8.26
CA ALA A 181 9.10 14.62 9.55
C ALA A 181 9.60 15.82 10.37
N PRO A 182 9.35 15.85 11.69
CA PRO A 182 9.95 16.83 12.58
C PRO A 182 11.48 16.79 12.45
N GLY A 183 12.10 17.97 12.37
CA GLY A 183 13.55 18.10 12.15
C GLY A 183 14.01 17.94 10.69
N GLY A 184 13.08 17.85 9.73
CA GLY A 184 13.36 17.84 8.28
C GLY A 184 12.94 16.54 7.61
N GLY A 185 12.50 16.61 6.35
CA GLY A 185 12.00 15.44 5.62
C GLY A 185 13.10 14.40 5.32
N VAL A 186 12.70 13.12 5.30
CA VAL A 186 13.57 11.99 4.94
C VAL A 186 12.75 10.93 4.20
N THR A 187 13.31 10.33 3.16
CA THR A 187 12.66 9.31 2.31
C THR A 187 13.58 8.12 2.11
N LEU A 188 13.05 6.98 1.62
CA LEU A 188 13.88 5.80 1.30
C LEU A 188 14.99 6.15 0.32
N ARG A 189 14.75 7.06 -0.62
CA ARG A 189 15.74 7.54 -1.60
C ARG A 189 16.90 8.31 -0.98
N ALA A 190 16.79 8.76 0.27
CA ALA A 190 17.95 9.30 1.00
C ALA A 190 18.94 8.18 1.40
N LEU A 191 18.42 6.98 1.71
CA LEU A 191 19.19 5.80 2.08
C LEU A 191 19.67 5.03 0.84
N HIS A 192 18.76 4.77 -0.09
CA HIS A 192 19.02 4.04 -1.33
C HIS A 192 18.57 4.89 -2.54
N PRO A 193 19.45 5.70 -3.14
CA PRO A 193 19.07 6.69 -4.16
C PRO A 193 18.37 6.13 -5.40
N GLN A 194 18.81 4.96 -5.87
CA GLN A 194 18.26 4.28 -7.04
C GLN A 194 17.87 2.86 -6.68
N ALA A 195 16.80 2.37 -7.31
CA ALA A 195 16.46 0.96 -7.24
C ALA A 195 17.54 0.21 -8.04
N ASP A 196 18.45 -0.45 -7.33
CA ASP A 196 19.35 -1.40 -7.97
C ASP A 196 18.54 -2.62 -8.41
N ASP A 197 18.80 -3.12 -9.62
CA ASP A 197 18.35 -4.44 -10.05
C ASP A 197 19.19 -5.50 -9.32
N ALA A 198 19.00 -5.62 -8.00
CA ALA A 198 19.69 -6.63 -7.21
C ALA A 198 19.08 -8.02 -7.53
N PRO A 199 19.89 -9.02 -7.92
CA PRO A 199 19.40 -10.34 -8.33
C PRO A 199 18.96 -11.23 -7.15
N ASP A 200 19.28 -10.84 -5.90
CA ASP A 200 19.04 -11.67 -4.73
C ASP A 200 17.69 -11.36 -4.07
N THR A 201 16.82 -12.36 -4.00
CA THR A 201 15.50 -12.29 -3.35
C THR A 201 15.48 -13.17 -2.10
N CYS A 202 14.53 -12.92 -1.19
CA CYS A 202 14.28 -13.82 -0.06
C CYS A 202 14.03 -15.27 -0.50
N ALA A 203 13.51 -15.47 -1.71
CA ALA A 203 13.26 -16.80 -2.28
C ALA A 203 14.55 -17.50 -2.75
N SER A 204 15.56 -16.75 -3.22
CA SER A 204 16.84 -17.32 -3.69
C SER A 204 17.86 -17.51 -2.56
N VAL A 205 17.90 -16.59 -1.58
CA VAL A 205 18.86 -16.63 -0.45
C VAL A 205 18.28 -17.34 0.78
N GLY A 206 16.96 -17.32 0.95
CA GLY A 206 16.29 -17.74 2.18
C GLY A 206 16.21 -16.62 3.23
N VAL A 207 15.35 -16.82 4.24
CA VAL A 207 15.17 -15.87 5.34
C VAL A 207 14.70 -16.60 6.60
N LEU A 208 15.26 -16.23 7.75
CA LEU A 208 14.86 -16.78 9.04
C LEU A 208 13.50 -16.22 9.49
N GLY A 209 12.51 -17.07 9.74
CA GLY A 209 11.18 -16.63 10.17
C GLY A 209 11.18 -15.81 11.47
N ALA A 210 12.06 -16.15 12.41
CA ALA A 210 12.24 -15.37 13.65
C ALA A 210 12.77 -13.94 13.38
N LEU A 211 13.65 -13.77 12.39
CA LEU A 211 14.11 -12.45 11.95
C LEU A 211 12.93 -11.63 11.40
N CYS A 212 12.10 -12.21 10.54
CA CYS A 212 10.90 -11.54 10.04
C CYS A 212 9.98 -11.10 11.19
N ALA A 213 9.78 -11.97 12.19
CA ALA A 213 8.99 -11.67 13.38
C ALA A 213 9.56 -10.49 14.20
N MET A 214 10.89 -10.46 14.39
CA MET A 214 11.57 -9.37 15.10
C MET A 214 11.44 -8.04 14.35
N ILE A 215 11.74 -8.03 13.05
CA ILE A 215 11.66 -6.81 12.24
C ILE A 215 10.23 -6.30 12.17
N GLY A 216 9.24 -7.15 11.88
CA GLY A 216 7.86 -6.70 11.80
C GLY A 216 7.28 -6.24 13.15
N SER A 217 7.71 -6.84 14.27
CA SER A 217 7.35 -6.31 15.60
C SER A 217 7.97 -4.94 15.86
N ALA A 218 9.20 -4.71 15.40
CA ALA A 218 9.84 -3.41 15.46
C ALA A 218 9.12 -2.37 14.58
N LEU A 219 8.67 -2.75 13.38
CA LEU A 219 7.84 -1.89 12.53
C LEU A 219 6.52 -1.50 13.21
N ALA A 220 5.83 -2.45 13.83
CA ALA A 220 4.61 -2.16 14.60
C ALA A 220 4.87 -1.17 15.75
N SER A 221 6.05 -1.25 16.38
CA SER A 221 6.48 -0.27 17.39
C SER A 221 6.64 1.13 16.80
N GLU A 222 7.27 1.29 15.62
CA GLU A 222 7.34 2.60 14.94
C GLU A 222 5.95 3.18 14.67
N VAL A 223 5.01 2.36 14.19
CA VAL A 223 3.62 2.78 13.97
C VAL A 223 2.97 3.29 15.26
N ILE A 224 3.12 2.56 16.37
CA ILE A 224 2.57 2.97 17.66
C ILE A 224 3.17 4.31 18.09
N LYS A 225 4.49 4.50 17.95
CA LYS A 225 5.16 5.76 18.27
C LYS A 225 4.61 6.93 17.46
N LEU A 226 4.48 6.75 16.14
CA LEU A 226 3.93 7.76 15.22
C LEU A 226 2.49 8.14 15.58
N VAL A 227 1.61 7.15 15.73
CA VAL A 227 0.19 7.35 16.01
C VAL A 227 -0.02 8.06 17.36
N THR A 228 0.72 7.63 18.38
CA THR A 228 0.44 8.03 19.77
C THR A 228 1.26 9.22 20.24
N GLY A 229 2.36 9.53 19.54
CA GLY A 229 3.34 10.56 19.92
C GLY A 229 4.30 10.09 21.02
N VAL A 230 4.31 8.81 21.37
CA VAL A 230 5.20 8.27 22.41
C VAL A 230 6.55 7.88 21.81
N GLY A 231 7.62 8.09 22.58
CA GLY A 231 8.97 7.73 22.14
C GLY A 231 9.46 8.56 20.94
N ASN A 232 10.49 8.06 20.28
CA ASN A 232 11.19 8.75 19.20
C ASN A 232 11.20 7.86 17.94
N PRO A 233 10.45 8.20 16.87
CA PRO A 233 10.50 7.46 15.61
C PRO A 233 11.90 7.48 14.97
N LEU A 234 12.18 6.54 14.07
CA LEU A 234 13.48 6.37 13.40
C LEU A 234 13.78 7.39 12.29
N PHE A 235 13.19 8.58 12.33
CA PHE A 235 13.46 9.59 11.30
C PHE A 235 14.95 9.94 11.24
N GLY A 236 15.58 9.81 10.07
CA GLY A 236 17.01 10.11 9.87
C GLY A 236 17.95 9.10 10.53
N ARG A 237 17.46 7.90 10.81
CA ARG A 237 18.23 6.82 11.44
C ARG A 237 17.82 5.48 10.84
N VAL A 238 18.77 4.58 10.64
CA VAL A 238 18.50 3.21 10.21
C VAL A 238 18.92 2.28 11.32
N LEU A 239 18.03 1.38 11.70
CA LEU A 239 18.30 0.37 12.69
C LEU A 239 18.60 -0.94 11.96
N VAL A 240 19.79 -1.50 12.20
CA VAL A 240 20.29 -2.73 11.58
C VAL A 240 20.35 -3.82 12.64
N HIS A 241 19.86 -5.01 12.31
CA HIS A 241 19.85 -6.17 13.17
C HIS A 241 20.63 -7.31 12.53
N ASP A 242 21.56 -7.87 13.28
CA ASP A 242 22.20 -9.15 12.97
C ASP A 242 21.59 -10.22 13.89
N ALA A 243 20.87 -11.19 13.31
CA ALA A 243 20.21 -12.26 14.06
C ALA A 243 21.16 -13.37 14.54
N LEU A 244 22.37 -13.49 13.96
CA LEU A 244 23.37 -14.46 14.42
C LEU A 244 24.04 -13.97 15.70
N GLU A 245 24.40 -12.69 15.72
CA GLU A 245 25.04 -12.05 16.88
C GLU A 245 24.02 -11.51 17.89
N GLY A 246 22.74 -11.42 17.51
CA GLY A 246 21.66 -10.86 18.34
C GLY A 246 21.80 -9.35 18.59
N SER A 247 22.51 -8.63 17.71
CA SER A 247 22.90 -7.25 17.92
C SER A 247 22.00 -6.25 17.18
N TRP A 248 21.90 -5.03 17.70
CA TRP A 248 21.19 -3.92 17.08
C TRP A 248 22.12 -2.71 16.97
N VAL A 249 22.32 -2.19 15.76
CA VAL A 249 23.16 -1.03 15.49
C VAL A 249 22.33 0.08 14.86
N GLU A 250 22.40 1.27 15.45
CA GLU A 250 21.74 2.47 14.91
C GLU A 250 22.74 3.27 14.08
N LEU A 251 22.44 3.45 12.79
CA LEU A 251 23.24 4.22 11.84
C LEU A 251 22.58 5.56 11.55
N PRO A 252 23.32 6.69 11.57
CA PRO A 252 22.78 7.98 11.17
C PRO A 252 22.48 7.99 9.67
N LEU A 253 21.35 8.57 9.29
CA LEU A 253 20.94 8.77 7.90
C LEU A 253 20.75 10.27 7.62
N GLU A 254 21.43 10.76 6.60
CA GLU A 254 21.27 12.14 6.14
C GLU A 254 19.82 12.40 5.70
N ARG A 255 19.23 13.46 6.24
CA ARG A 255 17.83 13.81 5.98
C ARG A 255 17.72 14.53 4.65
N ARG A 256 17.18 13.85 3.64
CA ARG A 256 16.90 14.42 2.32
C ARG A 256 15.58 13.90 1.77
N VAL A 257 14.95 14.71 0.93
CA VAL A 257 13.79 14.33 0.14
C VAL A 257 14.17 14.50 -1.33
N PRO A 258 14.89 13.53 -1.93
CA PRO A 258 15.12 13.53 -3.37
C PRO A 258 13.79 13.59 -4.12
N PRO A 259 13.73 14.30 -5.27
CA PRO A 259 12.52 14.37 -6.06
C PRO A 259 12.13 12.96 -6.53
N VAL A 260 10.87 12.60 -6.31
CA VAL A 260 10.27 11.40 -6.88
C VAL A 260 9.58 11.78 -8.19
N ALA A 261 9.74 10.94 -9.22
CA ALA A 261 8.97 11.13 -10.44
C ALA A 261 7.48 11.06 -10.11
N MET A 262 6.70 11.98 -10.67
CA MET A 262 5.26 11.75 -10.78
C MET A 262 5.09 10.44 -11.54
N LEU A 263 4.21 9.56 -11.07
CA LEU A 263 3.86 8.39 -11.86
C LEU A 263 3.32 8.90 -13.19
N SER A 264 4.10 8.75 -14.28
CA SER A 264 3.56 9.01 -15.59
C SER A 264 2.60 7.88 -15.86
N VAL A 265 1.32 8.15 -15.68
CA VAL A 265 0.28 7.30 -16.25
C VAL A 265 0.64 7.14 -17.72
N THR A 266 0.84 5.91 -18.16
CA THR A 266 1.06 5.61 -19.58
C THR A 266 -0.25 5.12 -20.16
N ALA A 267 -0.48 5.45 -21.43
CA ALA A 267 -1.65 4.94 -22.13
C ALA A 267 -1.56 3.41 -22.19
N GLY A 268 -2.47 2.74 -21.49
CA GLY A 268 -2.58 1.30 -21.56
C GLY A 268 -3.25 0.84 -22.85
N SER A 269 -3.34 -0.47 -23.04
CA SER A 269 -3.98 -1.08 -24.20
C SER A 269 -4.62 -2.39 -23.79
N VAL A 270 -5.81 -2.66 -24.32
CA VAL A 270 -6.57 -3.87 -24.01
C VAL A 270 -7.06 -4.53 -25.31
N SER A 271 -7.01 -5.86 -25.37
CA SER A 271 -7.59 -6.62 -26.49
C SER A 271 -9.11 -6.77 -26.35
N ALA A 272 -9.82 -7.08 -27.44
CA ALA A 272 -11.26 -7.33 -27.38
C ALA A 272 -11.63 -8.49 -26.43
N GLY A 273 -10.86 -9.59 -26.46
CA GLY A 273 -11.08 -10.73 -25.57
C GLY A 273 -10.89 -10.38 -24.09
N GLU A 274 -9.85 -9.61 -23.78
CA GLU A 274 -9.58 -9.16 -22.42
C GLU A 274 -10.62 -8.16 -21.91
N LEU A 275 -11.06 -7.24 -22.78
CA LEU A 275 -12.16 -6.32 -22.44
C LEU A 275 -13.46 -7.08 -22.16
N ARG A 276 -13.81 -8.12 -22.94
CA ARG A 276 -14.97 -8.99 -22.67
C ARG A 276 -14.88 -9.63 -21.28
N ALA A 277 -13.71 -10.15 -20.91
CA ALA A 277 -13.49 -10.74 -19.59
C ALA A 277 -13.65 -9.71 -18.47
N ARG A 278 -13.10 -8.50 -18.63
CA ARG A 278 -13.21 -7.41 -17.65
C ARG A 278 -14.65 -6.93 -17.46
N LEU A 279 -15.43 -6.84 -18.54
CA LEU A 279 -16.85 -6.47 -18.48
C LEU A 279 -17.73 -7.50 -17.76
N ALA A 280 -17.31 -8.78 -17.73
CA ALA A 280 -18.00 -9.84 -16.99
C ALA A 280 -17.56 -9.94 -15.51
N GLY A 281 -16.57 -9.14 -15.10
CA GLY A 281 -16.01 -9.16 -13.74
C GLY A 281 -16.85 -8.41 -12.70
N ALA A 282 -16.43 -8.49 -11.44
CA ALA A 282 -17.11 -7.84 -10.32
C ALA A 282 -17.01 -6.30 -10.31
N MET A 283 -16.01 -5.73 -11.02
CA MET A 283 -15.86 -4.29 -11.23
C MET A 283 -15.59 -4.00 -12.71
N PRO A 284 -16.64 -3.92 -13.56
CA PRO A 284 -16.47 -3.67 -14.98
C PRO A 284 -15.97 -2.25 -15.25
N PRO A 285 -15.07 -2.04 -16.21
CA PRO A 285 -14.63 -0.70 -16.58
C PRO A 285 -15.73 0.09 -17.28
N THR A 286 -15.69 1.41 -17.16
CA THR A 286 -16.51 2.30 -17.99
C THR A 286 -15.90 2.38 -19.38
N VAL A 287 -16.68 2.03 -20.41
CA VAL A 287 -16.22 2.08 -21.80
C VAL A 287 -16.69 3.38 -22.44
N VAL A 288 -15.78 4.10 -23.10
CA VAL A 288 -16.07 5.39 -23.75
C VAL A 288 -15.90 5.26 -25.26
N ASP A 289 -16.97 5.55 -26.01
CA ASP A 289 -16.96 5.60 -27.47
C ASP A 289 -16.58 7.02 -27.94
N LEU A 290 -15.45 7.11 -28.63
CA LEU A 290 -14.88 8.35 -29.16
C LEU A 290 -15.25 8.62 -30.63
N ARG A 291 -16.05 7.76 -31.26
CA ARG A 291 -16.51 8.01 -32.63
C ARG A 291 -17.37 9.26 -32.70
N GLU A 292 -17.24 10.02 -33.77
CA GLU A 292 -18.08 11.17 -34.09
C GLU A 292 -19.53 10.74 -34.33
N ASP A 293 -20.47 11.69 -34.26
CA ASP A 293 -21.90 11.39 -34.40
C ASP A 293 -22.32 10.97 -35.81
N ASN A 294 -21.48 11.25 -36.81
CA ASN A 294 -21.69 10.85 -38.20
C ASN A 294 -21.02 9.52 -38.58
N GLU A 295 -20.33 8.85 -37.64
CA GLU A 295 -19.67 7.57 -37.90
C GLU A 295 -20.60 6.37 -37.74
N ASP A 296 -20.27 5.26 -38.42
CA ASP A 296 -20.99 4.01 -38.26
C ASP A 296 -20.82 3.45 -36.83
N ARG A 297 -21.96 3.18 -36.21
CA ARG A 297 -22.12 2.65 -34.85
C ARG A 297 -22.96 1.38 -34.84
N SER A 298 -23.10 0.70 -35.98
CA SER A 298 -23.70 -0.63 -36.10
C SER A 298 -23.11 -1.62 -35.09
N VAL A 299 -21.83 -1.47 -34.77
CA VAL A 299 -21.15 -2.22 -33.71
C VAL A 299 -20.68 -1.31 -32.59
N THR A 300 -21.14 -1.65 -31.38
CA THR A 300 -20.88 -0.93 -30.12
C THR A 300 -20.57 -1.93 -29.02
N VAL A 301 -19.64 -1.56 -28.15
CA VAL A 301 -19.43 -2.27 -26.88
C VAL A 301 -20.66 -2.00 -25.98
N PRO A 302 -21.19 -2.99 -25.24
CA PRO A 302 -22.31 -2.77 -24.34
C PRO A 302 -21.99 -1.75 -23.23
N GLY A 303 -22.95 -0.88 -22.89
CA GLY A 303 -22.85 0.05 -21.76
C GLY A 303 -21.93 1.26 -21.97
N THR A 304 -21.65 1.63 -23.23
CA THR A 304 -20.70 2.71 -23.53
C THR A 304 -21.25 4.10 -23.25
N VAL A 305 -20.41 4.95 -22.66
CA VAL A 305 -20.60 6.41 -22.58
C VAL A 305 -20.08 7.04 -23.86
N ARG A 306 -20.82 8.00 -24.43
CA ARG A 306 -20.38 8.68 -25.67
C ARG A 306 -19.68 9.98 -25.35
N ILE A 307 -18.47 10.13 -25.88
CA ILE A 307 -17.70 11.39 -25.83
C ILE A 307 -16.99 11.52 -27.18
N PRO A 308 -17.60 12.16 -28.20
CA PRO A 308 -16.98 12.33 -29.51
C PRO A 308 -15.57 12.92 -29.39
N MET A 309 -14.61 12.42 -30.19
CA MET A 309 -13.22 12.87 -30.13
C MET A 309 -13.07 14.38 -30.32
N SER A 310 -13.92 14.99 -31.15
CA SER A 310 -14.00 16.45 -31.35
C SER A 310 -14.27 17.27 -30.08
N THR A 311 -14.91 16.65 -29.07
CA THR A 311 -15.27 17.28 -27.78
C THR A 311 -14.54 16.65 -26.59
N PHE A 312 -13.57 15.78 -26.86
CA PHE A 312 -12.88 15.02 -25.83
C PHE A 312 -12.01 15.92 -24.94
N ASP A 313 -12.32 15.94 -23.64
CA ASP A 313 -11.50 16.51 -22.59
C ASP A 313 -11.23 15.42 -21.53
N PRO A 314 -9.96 15.02 -21.29
CA PRO A 314 -9.62 14.04 -20.26
C PRO A 314 -10.24 14.33 -18.89
N LEU A 315 -10.34 15.60 -18.49
CA LEU A 315 -10.84 15.99 -17.17
C LEU A 315 -12.34 15.76 -16.98
N THR A 316 -13.06 15.48 -18.08
CA THR A 316 -14.50 15.16 -18.08
C THR A 316 -14.79 13.66 -18.04
N LEU A 317 -13.75 12.82 -18.04
CA LEU A 317 -13.91 11.37 -18.00
C LEU A 317 -14.54 10.91 -16.67
N PRO A 318 -15.40 9.88 -16.71
CA PRO A 318 -15.99 9.34 -15.49
C PRO A 318 -14.92 8.70 -14.59
N PRO A 319 -15.08 8.74 -13.26
CA PRO A 319 -14.13 8.13 -12.33
C PRO A 319 -14.15 6.60 -12.43
N GLY A 320 -13.03 5.96 -12.05
CA GLY A 320 -12.86 4.51 -12.02
C GLY A 320 -12.10 3.94 -13.22
N PRO A 321 -12.12 2.62 -13.43
CA PRO A 321 -11.40 1.98 -14.54
C PRO A 321 -12.00 2.37 -15.89
N LEU A 322 -11.17 2.84 -16.82
CA LEU A 322 -11.61 3.39 -18.12
C LEU A 322 -11.04 2.62 -19.31
N VAL A 323 -11.88 2.40 -20.32
CA VAL A 323 -11.47 1.88 -21.62
C VAL A 323 -12.03 2.76 -22.73
N LEU A 324 -11.14 3.36 -23.52
CA LEU A 324 -11.50 4.20 -24.66
C LEU A 324 -11.47 3.37 -25.95
N TYR A 325 -12.43 3.58 -26.84
CA TYR A 325 -12.37 3.01 -28.19
C TYR A 325 -12.90 3.98 -29.25
N CYS A 326 -12.44 3.80 -30.48
CA CYS A 326 -12.96 4.46 -31.67
C CYS A 326 -13.16 3.41 -32.77
N ALA A 327 -13.36 3.81 -34.04
CA ALA A 327 -13.54 2.85 -35.13
C ALA A 327 -12.38 1.85 -35.29
N SER A 328 -11.12 2.32 -35.25
CA SER A 328 -9.93 1.51 -35.58
C SER A 328 -8.88 1.41 -34.46
N GLY A 329 -9.09 2.07 -33.32
CA GLY A 329 -8.15 2.09 -32.19
C GLY A 329 -7.09 3.21 -32.23
N ILE A 330 -6.96 3.94 -33.34
CA ILE A 330 -5.94 5.00 -33.49
C ILE A 330 -6.28 6.22 -32.61
N ARG A 331 -7.51 6.75 -32.72
CA ARG A 331 -7.94 7.93 -31.95
C ARG A 331 -8.04 7.63 -30.45
N SER A 332 -8.49 6.44 -30.08
CA SER A 332 -8.54 6.04 -28.66
C SER A 332 -7.16 5.90 -28.05
N ARG A 333 -6.14 5.50 -28.83
CA ARG A 333 -4.75 5.52 -28.37
C ARG A 333 -4.27 6.94 -28.09
N ALA A 334 -4.49 7.87 -29.02
CA ALA A 334 -4.13 9.28 -28.84
C ALA A 334 -4.89 9.92 -27.66
N ALA A 335 -6.17 9.58 -27.48
CA ALA A 335 -6.97 10.04 -26.35
C ALA A 335 -6.46 9.48 -25.01
N ALA A 336 -6.10 8.21 -24.95
CA ALA A 336 -5.49 7.59 -23.78
C ALA A 336 -4.12 8.21 -23.45
N GLU A 337 -3.32 8.55 -24.47
CA GLU A 337 -2.05 9.29 -24.28
C GLU A 337 -2.26 10.71 -23.78
N SER A 338 -3.32 11.39 -24.23
CA SER A 338 -3.71 12.70 -23.71
C SER A 338 -4.22 12.62 -22.27
N ALA A 339 -4.98 11.58 -21.92
CA ALA A 339 -5.45 11.33 -20.55
C ALA A 339 -4.28 11.01 -19.61
N ALA A 340 -3.34 10.20 -20.08
CA ALA A 340 -2.08 9.91 -19.40
C ALA A 340 -1.29 11.19 -19.03
N LYS A 341 -1.20 12.16 -19.94
CA LYS A 341 -0.57 13.47 -19.66
C LYS A 341 -1.31 14.28 -18.58
N ALA A 342 -2.62 14.06 -18.43
CA ALA A 342 -3.44 14.62 -17.37
C ALA A 342 -3.48 13.75 -16.09
N ALA A 343 -2.60 12.73 -16.00
CA ALA A 343 -2.55 11.75 -14.91
C ALA A 343 -3.84 10.91 -14.74
N ILE A 344 -4.59 10.67 -15.82
CA ILE A 344 -5.80 9.85 -15.83
C ILE A 344 -5.52 8.54 -16.56
N SER A 345 -5.65 7.41 -15.84
CA SER A 345 -5.38 6.06 -16.37
C SER A 345 -6.52 5.56 -17.23
N CYS A 346 -6.20 5.23 -18.49
CA CYS A 346 -7.14 4.69 -19.46
C CYS A 346 -6.44 3.65 -20.34
N ASP A 347 -7.14 2.56 -20.64
CA ASP A 347 -6.73 1.63 -21.70
C ASP A 347 -7.37 2.04 -23.04
N SER A 348 -6.65 1.85 -24.15
CA SER A 348 -7.25 1.89 -25.49
C SER A 348 -7.57 0.49 -25.99
N LEU A 349 -8.79 0.29 -26.52
CA LEU A 349 -9.15 -0.96 -27.21
C LEU A 349 -8.35 -1.10 -28.51
N VAL A 350 -7.50 -2.12 -28.58
CA VAL A 350 -6.68 -2.41 -29.75
C VAL A 350 -7.58 -2.79 -30.94
N GLY A 351 -7.42 -2.07 -32.05
CA GLY A 351 -8.23 -2.27 -33.26
C GLY A 351 -9.65 -1.68 -33.21
N GLY A 352 -10.04 -1.04 -32.10
CA GLY A 352 -11.31 -0.33 -31.98
C GLY A 352 -12.54 -1.21 -32.18
N ALA A 353 -13.63 -0.60 -32.66
CA ALA A 353 -14.89 -1.29 -32.97
C ALA A 353 -14.69 -2.42 -33.99
N ALA A 354 -13.81 -2.25 -34.98
CA ALA A 354 -13.53 -3.26 -35.99
C ALA A 354 -12.93 -4.56 -35.42
N ALA A 355 -12.19 -4.48 -34.31
CA ALA A 355 -11.67 -5.66 -33.61
C ALA A 355 -12.69 -6.26 -32.62
N TRP A 356 -13.70 -5.49 -32.21
CA TRP A 356 -14.78 -5.97 -31.36
C TRP A 356 -15.78 -6.87 -32.12
N GLU A 357 -15.87 -6.71 -33.44
CA GLU A 357 -16.71 -7.50 -34.35
C GLU A 357 -16.28 -8.97 -34.52
N ARG A 358 -15.02 -9.28 -34.22
CA ARG A 358 -14.45 -10.64 -34.36
C ARG A 358 -14.46 -11.42 -33.05
#